data_AF-A0A352DR36-F1
#
_entry.id   AF-A0A352DR36-F1
#
_cell.length_a   1.000
_cell.length_b   1.000
_cell.length_c   1.000
_cell.angle_alpha   90.00
_cell.angle_beta   90.00
_cell.angle_gamma   90.00
#
_symmetry.space_group_name_H-M   'P 1'
#
loop_
_entity.id
_entity.type
_entity.pdbx_description
1 polymer ?
#
loop_
_entity_poly.entity_id
_entity_poly.type
_entity_poly.pdbx_seq_one_letter_code
_entity_poly.pdbx_strand_id
1 'polypeptide(L)'
;MKKMMKMRRLFTVILMLLTAVYPVTMVMLSGAGIVYNRESYGSSLCIAGALLTVSGAAMTAGALLTLSRRRAAAAMSVILSAAGLVLCLCMLRMLTDHADRAGWSDALTMTPVSEIYRRRILPAAVPALLSAGDSVMKLVKHGRAQKDAEDAPGILDDKD
;
A
#
# COMPACT_ATOMS: atom_id res chain seq x y z
N MET A 1 -23.51 17.56 8.75
CA MET A 1 -22.08 17.51 9.18
C MET A 1 -21.69 16.23 9.94
N LYS A 2 -22.39 15.82 11.02
CA LYS A 2 -22.06 14.60 11.80
C LYS A 2 -22.00 13.29 10.99
N LYS A 3 -22.91 13.09 10.02
CA LYS A 3 -22.98 11.88 9.18
C LYS A 3 -21.74 11.70 8.30
N MET A 4 -21.25 12.77 7.68
CA MET A 4 -20.03 12.76 6.84
C MET A 4 -18.75 12.47 7.64
N MET A 5 -18.64 13.05 8.85
CA MET A 5 -17.52 12.77 9.75
C MET A 5 -17.52 11.33 10.29
N LYS A 6 -18.70 10.71 10.43
CA LYS A 6 -18.84 9.30 10.82
C LYS A 6 -18.44 8.38 9.65
N MET A 7 -18.86 8.70 8.42
CA MET A 7 -18.53 7.92 7.23
C MET A 7 -17.04 7.93 6.89
N ARG A 8 -16.37 9.08 6.99
CA ARG A 8 -14.91 9.17 6.80
C ARG A 8 -14.14 8.34 7.84
N ARG A 9 -14.55 8.41 9.11
CA ARG A 9 -13.93 7.60 10.17
C ARG A 9 -14.10 6.11 9.92
N LEU A 10 -15.29 5.67 9.51
CA LEU A 10 -15.56 4.28 9.16
C LEU A 10 -14.65 3.80 8.02
N PHE A 11 -14.54 4.58 6.95
CA PHE A 11 -13.64 4.28 5.83
C PHE A 11 -12.19 4.10 6.30
N THR A 12 -11.68 5.02 7.12
CA THR A 12 -10.33 4.94 7.66
C THR A 12 -10.12 3.69 8.52
N VAL A 13 -11.08 3.32 9.37
CA VAL A 13 -10.98 2.10 10.19
C VAL A 13 -10.93 0.86 9.30
N ILE A 14 -11.78 0.77 8.29
CA ILE A 14 -11.79 -0.34 7.33
C ILE A 14 -10.44 -0.42 6.59
N LEU A 15 -9.93 0.72 6.11
CA LEU A 15 -8.63 0.78 5.44
C LEU A 15 -7.50 0.26 6.34
N MET A 16 -7.49 0.64 7.62
CA MET A 16 -6.46 0.20 8.57
C MET A 16 -6.55 -1.30 8.85
N LEU A 17 -7.76 -1.85 8.99
CA LEU A 17 -7.96 -3.29 9.14
C LEU A 17 -7.49 -4.06 7.90
N LEU A 18 -7.84 -3.59 6.70
CA LEU A 18 -7.37 -4.18 5.45
C LEU A 18 -5.85 -4.09 5.31
N THR A 19 -5.25 -2.99 5.76
CA THR A 19 -3.79 -2.79 5.73
C THR A 19 -3.08 -3.76 6.69
N ALA A 20 -3.63 -3.94 7.89
CA ALA A 20 -3.10 -4.88 8.87
C ALA A 20 -3.19 -6.32 8.36
N VAL A 21 -4.33 -6.72 7.79
CA VAL A 21 -4.48 -8.08 7.26
C VAL A 21 -3.61 -8.30 6.03
N TYR A 22 -3.70 -7.45 5.01
CA TYR A 22 -3.07 -7.77 3.73
C TYR A 22 -1.59 -7.30 3.65
N PRO A 23 -1.27 -6.01 3.55
CA PRO A 23 0.12 -5.52 3.58
C PRO A 23 0.96 -6.07 4.73
N VAL A 24 0.48 -6.01 5.97
CA VAL A 24 1.30 -6.44 7.12
C VAL A 24 1.36 -7.97 7.22
N THR A 25 0.23 -8.67 7.37
CA THR A 25 0.34 -10.13 7.57
C THR A 25 0.63 -10.91 6.28
N MET A 26 -0.03 -10.60 5.16
CA MET A 26 0.13 -11.41 3.94
C MET A 26 1.39 -11.05 3.15
N VAL A 27 1.77 -9.78 3.05
CA VAL A 27 2.93 -9.36 2.25
C VAL A 27 4.21 -9.38 3.07
N MET A 28 4.25 -8.68 4.21
CA MET A 28 5.48 -8.60 5.00
C MET A 28 5.89 -9.94 5.61
N LEU A 29 4.95 -10.71 6.18
CA LEU A 29 5.33 -12.00 6.77
C LEU A 29 5.68 -13.05 5.72
N SER A 30 5.06 -13.03 4.53
CA SER A 30 5.47 -13.91 3.43
C SER A 30 6.89 -13.58 2.97
N GLY A 31 7.22 -12.29 2.82
CA GLY A 31 8.58 -11.87 2.50
C GLY A 31 9.59 -12.26 3.57
N ALA A 32 9.26 -12.00 4.84
CA ALA A 32 10.10 -12.36 5.98
C ALA A 32 10.30 -13.88 6.10
N GLY A 33 9.27 -14.69 5.82
CA GLY A 33 9.35 -16.14 5.83
C GLY A 33 10.28 -16.71 4.75
N ILE A 34 10.33 -16.07 3.57
CA ILE A 34 11.29 -16.43 2.52
C ILE A 34 12.73 -16.09 2.97
N VAL A 35 12.93 -14.92 3.57
CA VAL A 35 14.24 -14.49 4.08
C VAL A 35 14.72 -15.37 5.23
N TYR A 36 13.81 -15.79 6.12
CA TYR A 36 14.12 -16.70 7.22
C TYR A 36 14.62 -18.06 6.70
N ASN A 37 13.98 -18.58 5.65
CA ASN A 37 14.35 -19.85 5.03
C ASN A 37 15.36 -19.70 3.87
N ARG A 38 16.26 -18.70 3.95
CA ARG A 38 17.22 -18.39 2.87
C ARG A 38 18.08 -19.57 2.42
N GLU A 39 18.39 -20.50 3.34
CA GLU A 39 19.24 -21.66 3.07
C GLU A 39 18.56 -22.67 2.13
N SER A 40 17.22 -22.74 2.15
CA SER A 40 16.44 -23.63 1.30
C SER A 40 16.11 -23.02 -0.06
N TYR A 41 15.94 -21.69 -0.13
CA TYR A 41 15.46 -21.01 -1.33
C TYR A 41 16.57 -20.36 -2.18
N GLY A 42 17.75 -20.14 -1.61
CA GLY A 42 18.86 -19.50 -2.30
C GLY A 42 18.80 -17.96 -2.33
N SER A 43 19.89 -17.36 -2.78
CA SER A 43 20.12 -15.91 -2.66
C SER A 43 19.15 -15.06 -3.47
N SER A 44 18.77 -15.49 -4.68
CA SER A 44 17.86 -14.74 -5.56
C SER A 44 16.45 -14.60 -4.95
N LEU A 45 15.91 -15.69 -4.40
CA LEU A 45 14.63 -15.70 -3.69
C LEU A 45 14.68 -14.92 -2.38
N CYS A 46 15.80 -14.96 -1.67
CA CYS A 46 16.00 -14.15 -0.47
C CYS A 46 15.88 -12.65 -0.77
N ILE A 47 16.48 -12.17 -1.86
CA ILE A 47 16.35 -10.77 -2.30
C ILE A 47 14.88 -10.44 -2.63
N ALA A 48 14.19 -11.32 -3.35
CA ALA A 48 12.77 -11.14 -3.65
C ALA A 48 11.91 -11.05 -2.37
N GLY A 49 12.18 -11.91 -1.38
CA GLY A 49 11.51 -11.89 -0.08
C GLY A 49 11.79 -10.62 0.74
N ALA A 50 13.03 -10.13 0.73
CA ALA A 50 13.41 -8.89 1.38
C ALA A 50 12.69 -7.69 0.73
N LEU A 51 12.71 -7.59 -0.60
CA LEU A 51 12.00 -6.54 -1.35
C LEU A 51 10.48 -6.62 -1.15
N LEU A 52 9.91 -7.81 -1.05
CA LEU A 52 8.50 -8.00 -0.74
C LEU A 52 8.18 -7.45 0.67
N THR A 53 9.03 -7.72 1.66
CA THR A 53 8.89 -7.15 3.01
C THR A 53 8.93 -5.62 3.00
N VAL A 54 9.90 -5.04 2.28
CA VAL A 54 10.01 -3.58 2.12
C VAL A 54 8.78 -3.00 1.43
N SER A 55 8.23 -3.70 0.43
CA SER A 55 7.02 -3.28 -0.27
C SER A 55 5.79 -3.23 0.66
N GLY A 56 5.62 -4.24 1.52
CA GLY A 56 4.56 -4.28 2.52
C GLY A 56 4.70 -3.18 3.57
N ALA A 57 5.94 -2.90 4.01
CA ALA A 57 6.22 -1.78 4.92
C ALA A 57 5.91 -0.42 4.27
N ALA A 58 6.28 -0.23 2.99
CA ALA A 58 6.00 0.98 2.24
C ALA A 58 4.49 1.22 2.06
N MET A 59 3.72 0.19 1.69
CA MET A 59 2.25 0.27 1.60
C MET A 59 1.62 0.62 2.95
N THR A 60 2.12 0.02 4.04
CA THR A 60 1.65 0.29 5.40
C THR A 60 1.95 1.74 5.83
N ALA A 61 3.18 2.22 5.58
CA ALA A 61 3.54 3.61 5.83
C ALA A 61 2.69 4.58 5.00
N GLY A 62 2.43 4.24 3.73
CA GLY A 62 1.53 4.99 2.85
C GLY A 62 0.12 5.10 3.43
N ALA A 63 -0.43 3.99 3.92
CA ALA A 63 -1.74 3.96 4.57
C ALA A 63 -1.76 4.79 5.87
N LEU A 64 -0.73 4.70 6.72
CA LEU A 64 -0.63 5.49 7.95
C LEU A 64 -0.55 6.99 7.67
N LEU A 65 0.16 7.40 6.62
CA LEU A 65 0.23 8.80 6.21
C LEU A 65 -1.12 9.37 5.77
N THR A 66 -2.09 8.54 5.36
CA THR A 66 -3.46 8.99 5.13
C THR A 66 -4.15 9.50 6.41
N LEU A 67 -3.67 9.16 7.62
CA LEU A 67 -4.22 9.74 8.85
C LEU A 67 -3.88 11.22 9.01
N SER A 68 -2.78 11.66 8.41
CA SER A 68 -2.33 13.04 8.47
C SER A 68 -3.20 13.97 7.63
N ARG A 69 -3.34 15.21 8.11
CA ARG A 69 -4.04 16.29 7.38
C ARG A 69 -3.09 17.10 6.49
N ARG A 70 -1.78 16.86 6.56
CA ARG A 70 -0.79 17.66 5.83
C ARG A 70 -0.78 17.30 4.35
N ARG A 71 -0.74 18.30 3.46
CA ARG A 71 -0.59 18.09 2.01
C ARG A 71 0.65 17.25 1.66
N ALA A 72 1.79 17.52 2.30
CA ALA A 72 3.02 16.75 2.11
C ALA A 72 2.84 15.27 2.46
N ALA A 73 2.11 14.95 3.54
CA ALA A 73 1.84 13.58 3.92
C ALA A 73 0.92 12.87 2.91
N ALA A 74 -0.06 13.58 2.33
CA ALA A 74 -0.88 13.03 1.25
C ALA A 74 -0.05 12.73 -0.01
N ALA A 75 0.87 13.62 -0.39
CA ALA A 75 1.78 13.38 -1.52
C ALA A 75 2.68 12.15 -1.28
N MET A 76 3.32 12.08 -0.11
CA MET A 76 4.15 10.94 0.27
C MET A 76 3.36 9.63 0.35
N SER A 77 2.12 9.68 0.83
CA SER A 77 1.24 8.52 0.90
C SER A 77 0.96 7.92 -0.50
N VAL A 78 0.72 8.77 -1.51
CA VAL A 78 0.54 8.31 -2.89
C VAL A 78 1.80 7.63 -3.40
N ILE A 79 2.96 8.27 -3.23
CA ILE A 79 4.25 7.74 -3.70
C ILE A 79 4.54 6.39 -3.05
N LEU A 80 4.43 6.30 -1.72
CA LEU A 80 4.71 5.08 -0.97
C LEU A 80 3.72 3.95 -1.28
N SER A 81 2.42 4.26 -1.40
CA SER A 81 1.41 3.25 -1.73
C SER A 81 1.59 2.72 -3.15
N ALA A 82 1.88 3.60 -4.12
CA ALA A 82 2.09 3.22 -5.51
C ALA A 82 3.40 2.45 -5.70
N ALA A 83 4.52 2.98 -5.19
CA ALA A 83 5.83 2.32 -5.28
C ALA A 83 5.82 0.98 -4.55
N GLY A 84 5.23 0.91 -3.36
CA GLY A 84 5.06 -0.33 -2.61
C GLY A 84 4.21 -1.35 -3.37
N LEU A 85 3.10 -0.93 -3.99
CA LEU A 85 2.26 -1.83 -4.77
C LEU A 85 2.98 -2.36 -6.02
N VAL A 86 3.64 -1.49 -6.78
CA VAL A 86 4.40 -1.90 -7.97
C VAL A 86 5.50 -2.89 -7.60
N LEU A 87 6.27 -2.59 -6.54
CA LEU A 87 7.32 -3.49 -6.07
C LEU A 87 6.74 -4.84 -5.61
N CYS A 88 5.61 -4.82 -4.88
CA CYS A 88 4.90 -6.02 -4.45
C CYS A 88 4.50 -6.90 -5.63
N LEU A 89 3.89 -6.32 -6.67
CA LEU A 89 3.45 -7.06 -7.86
C LEU A 89 4.63 -7.60 -8.68
N CYS A 90 5.72 -6.83 -8.81
CA CYS A 90 6.94 -7.30 -9.47
C CYS A 90 7.55 -8.51 -8.75
N MET A 91 7.68 -8.43 -7.42
CA MET A 91 8.22 -9.54 -6.63
C MET A 91 7.29 -10.74 -6.61
N LEU A 92 5.97 -10.52 -6.54
CA LEU A 92 4.98 -11.59 -6.67
C LEU A 92 5.15 -12.33 -7.99
N ARG A 93 5.29 -11.61 -9.12
CA ARG A 93 5.51 -12.25 -10.43
C ARG A 93 6.78 -13.08 -10.44
N MET A 94 7.90 -12.55 -9.92
CA MET A 94 9.15 -13.30 -9.84
C MET A 94 9.00 -14.58 -9.00
N LEU A 95 8.30 -14.50 -7.86
CA LEU A 95 8.03 -15.66 -7.00
C LEU A 95 7.15 -16.69 -7.69
N THR A 96 6.09 -16.27 -8.37
CA THR A 96 5.19 -17.18 -9.08
C THR A 96 5.88 -17.83 -10.26
N ASP A 97 6.62 -17.06 -11.06
CA ASP A 97 7.33 -17.58 -12.23
C ASP A 97 8.43 -18.57 -11.81
N HIS A 98 9.10 -18.32 -10.68
CA HIS A 98 10.07 -19.25 -10.13
C HIS A 98 9.40 -20.54 -9.64
N ALA A 99 8.32 -20.43 -8.87
CA ALA A 99 7.57 -21.58 -8.35
C ALA A 99 7.01 -22.45 -9.50
N ASP A 100 6.49 -21.83 -10.55
CA ASP A 100 5.95 -22.53 -11.73
C ASP A 100 7.07 -23.26 -12.50
N ARG A 101 8.22 -22.63 -12.71
CA ARG A 101 9.38 -23.26 -13.39
C ARG A 101 9.96 -24.42 -12.59
N ALA A 102 9.94 -24.33 -11.27
CA ALA A 102 10.43 -25.38 -10.38
C ALA A 102 9.38 -26.49 -10.15
N GLY A 103 8.16 -26.33 -10.66
CA GLY A 103 7.07 -27.29 -10.47
C GLY A 103 6.62 -27.41 -9.01
N TRP A 104 6.78 -26.36 -8.21
CA TRP A 104 6.47 -26.40 -6.79
C TRP A 104 4.96 -26.47 -6.57
N SER A 105 4.54 -27.52 -5.86
CA SER A 105 3.17 -27.74 -5.43
C SER A 105 3.12 -28.02 -3.93
N ASP A 106 2.01 -27.66 -3.32
CA ASP A 106 1.75 -28.00 -1.93
C ASP A 106 1.55 -29.51 -1.77
N ALA A 107 2.23 -30.11 -0.80
CA ALA A 107 2.25 -31.56 -0.61
C ALA A 107 0.88 -32.16 -0.25
N LEU A 108 0.00 -31.36 0.36
CA LEU A 108 -1.32 -31.80 0.84
C LEU A 108 -2.40 -31.60 -0.21
N THR A 109 -2.43 -30.42 -0.83
CA THR A 109 -3.52 -30.04 -1.74
C THR A 109 -3.15 -30.20 -3.21
N MET A 110 -1.88 -30.51 -3.53
CA MET A 110 -1.32 -30.50 -4.89
C MET A 110 -1.56 -29.19 -5.64
N THR A 111 -1.86 -28.11 -4.91
CA THR A 111 -2.08 -26.79 -5.51
C THR A 111 -0.73 -26.15 -5.85
N PRO A 112 -0.58 -25.51 -7.01
CA PRO A 112 0.65 -24.79 -7.35
C PRO A 112 0.96 -23.72 -6.30
N VAL A 113 2.21 -23.65 -5.86
CA VAL A 113 2.66 -22.65 -4.89
C VAL A 113 2.46 -21.23 -5.43
N SER A 114 2.55 -21.04 -6.74
CA SER A 114 2.24 -19.78 -7.43
C SER A 114 0.81 -19.29 -7.16
N GLU A 115 -0.17 -20.19 -7.19
CA GLU A 115 -1.58 -19.86 -6.93
C GLU A 115 -1.79 -19.48 -5.45
N ILE A 116 -1.10 -20.17 -4.53
CA ILE A 116 -1.13 -19.83 -3.11
C ILE A 116 -0.61 -18.40 -2.89
N TYR A 117 0.53 -18.05 -3.49
CA TYR A 117 1.08 -16.69 -3.39
C TYR A 117 0.15 -15.64 -3.99
N ARG A 118 -0.44 -15.89 -5.17
CA ARG A 118 -1.41 -14.97 -5.79
C ARG A 118 -2.60 -14.73 -4.87
N ARG A 119 -3.22 -15.79 -4.33
CA ARG A 119 -4.39 -15.66 -3.44
C ARG A 119 -4.09 -14.88 -2.16
N ARG A 120 -2.87 -14.99 -1.63
CA ARG A 120 -2.46 -14.29 -0.41
C ARG A 120 -2.08 -12.84 -0.65
N ILE A 121 -1.31 -12.57 -1.71
CA ILE A 121 -0.64 -11.27 -1.92
C ILE A 121 -1.49 -10.33 -2.77
N LEU A 122 -2.22 -10.82 -3.78
CA LEU A 122 -2.99 -9.97 -4.70
C LEU A 122 -4.06 -9.10 -3.99
N PRO A 123 -4.77 -9.59 -2.95
CA PRO A 123 -5.71 -8.75 -2.21
C PRO A 123 -5.08 -7.53 -1.52
N ALA A 124 -3.75 -7.51 -1.31
CA ALA A 124 -3.04 -6.35 -0.76
C ALA A 124 -3.07 -5.12 -1.69
N ALA A 125 -3.41 -5.30 -2.97
CA ALA A 125 -3.65 -4.19 -3.90
C ALA A 125 -4.83 -3.31 -3.45
N VAL A 126 -5.87 -3.89 -2.84
CA VAL A 126 -7.07 -3.17 -2.42
C VAL A 126 -6.73 -2.06 -1.41
N PRO A 127 -6.12 -2.33 -0.23
CA PRO A 127 -5.77 -1.27 0.71
C PRO A 127 -4.78 -0.26 0.13
N ALA A 128 -3.83 -0.67 -0.71
CA ALA A 128 -2.89 0.24 -1.35
C ALA A 128 -3.60 1.24 -2.30
N LEU A 129 -4.52 0.76 -3.13
CA LEU A 129 -5.31 1.59 -4.04
C LEU A 129 -6.27 2.53 -3.29
N LEU A 130 -6.91 2.04 -2.22
CA LEU A 130 -7.78 2.85 -1.38
C LEU A 130 -7.01 3.97 -0.66
N SER A 131 -5.81 3.66 -0.16
CA SER A 131 -4.89 4.63 0.45
C SER A 131 -4.47 5.71 -0.56
N ALA A 132 -4.03 5.29 -1.75
CA ALA A 132 -3.66 6.21 -2.82
C ALA A 132 -4.84 7.10 -3.24
N GLY A 133 -6.03 6.52 -3.42
CA GLY A 133 -7.25 7.25 -3.79
C GLY A 133 -7.65 8.31 -2.76
N ASP A 134 -7.65 7.97 -1.47
CA ASP A 134 -7.96 8.94 -0.40
C ASP A 134 -6.93 10.08 -0.33
N SER A 135 -5.64 9.77 -0.54
CA SER A 135 -4.58 10.77 -0.59
C SER A 135 -4.69 11.68 -1.82
N VAL A 136 -5.02 11.14 -2.99
CA VAL A 136 -5.29 11.94 -4.20
C VAL A 136 -6.48 12.88 -3.95
N MET A 137 -7.57 12.38 -3.37
CA MET A 137 -8.72 13.23 -3.01
C MET A 137 -8.34 14.37 -2.05
N LYS A 138 -7.45 14.12 -1.09
CA LYS A 138 -6.93 15.17 -0.22
C LYS A 138 -6.08 16.18 -0.97
N LEU A 139 -5.20 15.74 -1.88
CA LEU A 139 -4.37 16.65 -2.67
C LEU A 139 -5.22 17.59 -3.53
N VAL A 140 -6.25 17.05 -4.19
CA VAL A 140 -7.21 17.85 -4.97
C VAL A 140 -7.91 18.89 -4.08
N LYS A 141 -8.34 18.50 -2.87
CA LYS A 141 -8.97 19.44 -1.91
C LYS A 141 -8.03 20.55 -1.46
N HIS A 142 -6.77 20.23 -1.16
CA HIS A 142 -5.78 21.24 -0.78
C HIS A 142 -5.48 22.20 -1.94
N GLY A 143 -5.42 21.69 -3.18
CA GLY A 143 -5.23 22.53 -4.36
C GLY A 143 -6.38 23.50 -4.60
N ARG A 144 -7.63 23.06 -4.44
CA ARG A 144 -8.81 23.94 -4.52
C ARG A 144 -8.81 25.01 -3.43
N ALA A 145 -8.60 24.61 -2.18
CA ALA A 145 -8.57 25.55 -1.07
C ALA A 145 -7.45 26.61 -1.19
N GLN A 146 -6.29 26.23 -1.76
CA GLN A 146 -5.22 27.18 -2.05
C GLN A 146 -5.64 28.18 -3.13
N LYS A 147 -6.29 27.71 -4.21
CA LYS A 147 -6.79 28.57 -5.28
C LYS A 147 -7.87 29.53 -4.79
N ASP A 148 -8.83 29.03 -4.00
CA ASP A 148 -9.90 29.86 -3.41
C ASP A 148 -9.34 30.94 -2.47
N ALA A 149 -8.20 30.70 -1.82
CA ALA A 149 -7.52 31.68 -0.97
C ALA A 149 -6.72 32.72 -1.77
N GLU A 150 -6.23 32.36 -2.96
CA GLU A 150 -5.53 33.27 -3.88
C GLU A 150 -6.53 34.17 -4.64
N ASP A 151 -7.69 33.63 -5.02
CA ASP A 151 -8.78 34.32 -5.71
C ASP A 151 -9.65 35.17 -4.76
N ALA A 152 -9.44 35.08 -3.43
CA ALA A 152 -10.15 35.91 -2.47
C ALA A 152 -9.74 37.37 -2.66
N PRO A 153 -10.70 38.31 -2.84
CA PRO A 153 -10.37 39.71 -3.05
C PRO A 153 -9.54 40.18 -1.87
N GLY A 154 -8.32 40.67 -2.16
CA GLY A 154 -7.48 41.30 -1.17
C GLY A 154 -8.33 42.33 -0.44
N ILE A 155 -8.48 42.18 0.87
CA ILE A 155 -8.87 43.27 1.74
C ILE A 155 -7.76 44.28 1.55
N LEU A 156 -7.95 45.18 0.58
CA LEU A 156 -7.09 46.31 0.33
C LEU A 156 -7.01 47.03 1.67
N ASP A 157 -5.78 47.16 2.16
CA ASP A 157 -5.37 48.19 3.08
C ASP A 157 -5.66 49.54 2.39
N ASP A 158 -6.94 49.94 2.41
CA ASP A 158 -7.35 51.34 2.35
C ASP A 158 -7.08 51.90 3.74
N LYS A 159 -5.83 52.31 3.94
CA LYS A 159 -5.42 53.21 5.00
C LYS A 159 -4.58 54.30 4.38
N ASP A 160 -5.29 55.21 3.73
CA ASP A 160 -4.88 56.63 3.66
C ASP A 160 -4.85 57.22 5.08
#